data_AF-G1X5M4-F1
#
_entry.id   AF-G1X5M4-F1
#
_cell.length_a   1.000
_cell.length_b   1.000
_cell.length_c   1.000
_cell.angle_alpha   90.00
_cell.angle_beta   90.00
_cell.angle_gamma   90.00
#
_symmetry.space_group_name_H-M   'P 1'
#
loop_
_entity.id
_entity.type
_entity.pdbx_description
1 polymer ?
#
loop_
_entity_poly.entity_id
_entity_poly.type
_entity_poly.pdbx_seq_one_letter_code
_entity_poly.pdbx_strand_id
1 'polypeptide(L)'
;MNTVKSFWVGWGSLIVGGGAAYYFAKQSIDADRREKHMQRIMLKKRNEELENSGHPIPTQSESPRDHLAAQLSELQEPAPTRHTPDNEEERVTSKSKFEATQPYKARRGDRFS
;
A
#
# COMPACT_ATOMS: atom_id res chain seq x y z
N MET A 1 6.59 -58.94 -22.86
CA MET A 1 6.27 -57.71 -22.09
C MET A 1 6.61 -56.44 -22.88
N ASN A 2 6.37 -56.43 -24.21
CA ASN A 2 6.70 -55.30 -25.10
C ASN A 2 5.51 -55.01 -26.02
N THR A 3 4.33 -54.74 -25.47
CA THR A 3 3.14 -54.47 -26.29
C THR A 3 2.83 -52.98 -26.30
N VAL A 4 2.32 -52.47 -27.42
CA VAL A 4 1.95 -51.04 -27.59
C VAL A 4 1.03 -50.55 -26.46
N LYS A 5 0.25 -51.47 -25.87
CA LYS A 5 -0.63 -51.20 -24.72
C LYS A 5 0.15 -50.74 -23.47
N SER A 6 1.27 -51.37 -23.14
CA SER A 6 2.07 -50.95 -21.97
C SER A 6 2.78 -49.63 -22.21
N PHE A 7 3.15 -49.33 -23.46
CA PHE A 7 3.70 -48.03 -23.85
C PHE A 7 2.68 -46.90 -23.65
N TRP A 8 1.42 -47.10 -24.06
CA TRP A 8 0.33 -46.14 -23.85
C TRP A 8 0.02 -45.92 -22.37
N VAL A 9 0.05 -46.97 -21.56
CA VAL A 9 -0.14 -46.84 -20.11
C VAL A 9 1.00 -46.04 -19.47
N GLY A 10 2.25 -46.30 -19.88
CA GLY A 10 3.42 -45.54 -19.40
C GLY A 10 3.37 -44.06 -19.79
N TRP A 11 3.01 -43.76 -21.05
CA TRP A 11 2.87 -42.37 -21.52
C TRP A 11 1.68 -41.64 -20.89
N GLY A 12 0.54 -42.32 -20.74
CA GLY A 12 -0.63 -41.79 -20.06
C GLY A 12 -0.33 -41.42 -18.60
N SER A 13 0.41 -42.29 -17.90
CA SER A 13 0.86 -42.00 -16.52
C SER A 13 1.74 -40.74 -16.45
N LEU A 14 2.61 -40.51 -17.44
CA LEU A 14 3.50 -39.36 -17.48
C LEU A 14 2.73 -38.04 -17.71
N ILE A 15 1.72 -38.05 -18.58
CA ILE A 15 0.84 -36.88 -18.81
C ILE A 15 0.01 -36.58 -17.56
N VAL A 16 -0.58 -37.60 -16.94
CA VAL A 16 -1.39 -37.43 -15.72
C VAL A 16 -0.52 -36.92 -14.56
N GLY A 17 0.68 -37.47 -14.39
CA GLY A 17 1.64 -37.00 -13.38
C GLY A 17 2.07 -35.55 -13.60
N GLY A 18 2.36 -35.17 -14.85
CA GLY A 18 2.71 -33.78 -15.21
C GLY A 18 1.55 -32.80 -15.01
N GLY A 19 0.33 -33.20 -15.38
CA GLY A 19 -0.88 -32.40 -15.16
C GLY A 19 -1.21 -32.21 -13.68
N ALA A 20 -1.05 -33.26 -12.87
CA ALA A 20 -1.23 -33.19 -11.42
C ALA A 20 -0.19 -32.26 -10.77
N ALA A 21 1.08 -32.36 -11.17
CA ALA A 21 2.14 -31.47 -10.69
C ALA A 21 1.87 -30.00 -11.08
N TYR A 22 1.38 -29.74 -12.30
CA TYR A 22 1.00 -28.40 -12.74
C TYR A 22 -0.17 -27.83 -11.93
N TYR A 23 -1.21 -28.64 -11.68
CA TYR A 23 -2.37 -28.20 -10.91
C TYR A 23 -1.99 -27.84 -9.47
N PHE A 24 -1.20 -28.69 -8.82
CA PHE A 24 -0.74 -28.44 -7.45
C PHE A 24 0.19 -27.22 -7.37
N ALA A 25 1.09 -27.06 -8.33
CA ALA A 25 1.96 -25.87 -8.43
C ALA A 25 1.17 -24.58 -8.71
N LYS A 26 0.06 -24.65 -9.45
CA LYS A 26 -0.78 -23.48 -9.74
C LYS A 26 -1.66 -23.10 -8.55
N GLN A 27 -2.08 -24.08 -7.76
CA GLN A 27 -2.88 -23.87 -6.56
C GLN A 27 -2.15 -23.02 -5.50
N SER A 28 -0.83 -23.19 -5.33
CA SER A 28 -0.05 -22.37 -4.40
C SER A 28 0.10 -20.91 -4.87
N ILE A 29 0.23 -20.68 -6.17
CA ILE A 29 0.35 -19.34 -6.75
C ILE A 29 -0.97 -18.56 -6.63
N ASP A 30 -2.10 -19.25 -6.85
CA ASP A 30 -3.42 -18.63 -6.73
C ASP A 30 -3.79 -18.38 -5.26
N ALA A 31 -3.36 -19.24 -4.34
CA ALA A 31 -3.53 -19.04 -2.90
C ALA A 31 -2.84 -17.75 -2.44
N ASP A 32 -1.56 -17.54 -2.78
CA ASP A 32 -0.81 -16.34 -2.43
C ASP A 32 -1.46 -15.04 -2.96
N ARG A 33 -1.98 -15.09 -4.19
CA ARG A 33 -2.67 -13.92 -4.78
C ARG A 33 -3.99 -13.64 -4.08
N ARG A 34 -4.74 -14.69 -3.70
CA ARG A 34 -5.99 -14.56 -2.94
C ARG A 34 -5.74 -14.02 -1.53
N GLU A 35 -4.71 -14.49 -0.84
CA GLU A 35 -4.35 -14.01 0.50
C GLU A 35 -3.96 -12.52 0.49
N LYS A 36 -3.10 -12.10 -0.44
CA LYS A 36 -2.75 -10.68 -0.61
C LYS A 36 -3.97 -9.84 -0.95
N HIS A 37 -4.88 -10.37 -1.76
CA HIS A 37 -6.13 -9.68 -2.09
C HIS A 37 -7.04 -9.54 -0.87
N MET A 38 -7.22 -10.59 -0.07
CA MET A 38 -8.00 -10.56 1.17
C MET A 38 -7.39 -9.59 2.20
N GLN A 39 -6.06 -9.59 2.35
CA GLN A 39 -5.36 -8.64 3.24
C GLN A 39 -5.61 -7.19 2.83
N ARG A 40 -5.56 -6.88 1.52
CA ARG A 40 -5.89 -5.53 1.03
C ARG A 40 -7.35 -5.14 1.31
N ILE A 41 -8.28 -6.06 1.11
CA ILE A 41 -9.71 -5.82 1.41
C ILE A 41 -9.90 -5.55 2.91
N MET A 42 -9.30 -6.37 3.78
CA MET A 42 -9.37 -6.18 5.24
C MET A 42 -8.76 -4.85 5.68
N LEU A 43 -7.61 -4.48 5.13
CA LEU A 43 -6.96 -3.20 5.45
C LEU A 43 -7.84 -2.03 5.00
N LYS A 44 -8.40 -2.11 3.79
CA LYS A 44 -9.32 -1.08 3.27
C LYS A 44 -10.57 -0.95 4.14
N LYS A 45 -11.16 -2.08 4.54
CA LYS A 45 -12.34 -2.10 5.43
C LYS A 45 -12.03 -1.49 6.80
N ARG A 46 -10.87 -1.82 7.40
CA ARG A 46 -10.45 -1.22 8.68
C ARG A 46 -10.27 0.30 8.56
N ASN A 47 -9.66 0.78 7.47
CA ASN A 47 -9.51 2.21 7.26
C ASN A 47 -10.86 2.90 7.05
N GLU A 48 -11.75 2.30 6.27
CA GLU A 48 -13.11 2.80 6.06
C GLU A 48 -13.90 2.84 7.38
N GLU A 49 -13.75 1.84 8.26
CA GLU A 49 -14.34 1.85 9.60
C GLU A 49 -13.76 2.97 10.48
N LEU A 50 -12.46 3.26 10.40
CA LEU A 50 -11.84 4.38 11.12
C LEU A 50 -12.27 5.75 10.58
N GLU A 51 -12.42 5.87 9.26
CA GLU A 51 -12.93 7.08 8.60
C GLU A 51 -14.42 7.30 8.91
N ASN A 52 -15.22 6.23 8.93
CA ASN A 52 -16.65 6.29 9.22
C ASN A 52 -16.95 6.42 10.73
N SER A 53 -16.06 5.94 11.61
CA SER A 53 -16.15 6.13 13.07
C SER A 53 -15.71 7.52 13.54
N GLY A 54 -15.68 8.49 12.63
CA GLY A 54 -15.77 9.93 12.86
C GLY A 54 -15.65 10.35 14.32
N HIS A 55 -14.46 10.83 14.68
CA HIS A 55 -14.12 11.39 15.98
C HIS A 55 -15.28 12.25 16.53
N PRO A 56 -15.92 11.90 17.68
CA PRO A 56 -16.61 12.91 18.45
C PRO A 56 -15.54 13.86 18.98
N ILE A 57 -15.58 15.12 18.55
CA ILE A 57 -14.77 16.20 19.13
C ILE A 57 -15.14 16.27 20.62
N PRO A 58 -14.26 15.90 21.57
CA PRO A 58 -14.57 16.08 22.98
C PRO A 58 -14.26 17.54 23.33
N THR A 59 -15.32 18.32 23.50
CA THR A 59 -15.24 19.63 24.14
C THR A 59 -14.94 19.44 25.63
N GLN A 60 -13.99 20.23 26.14
CA GLN A 60 -13.73 20.53 27.56
C GLN A 60 -12.85 19.54 28.34
N SER A 61 -11.54 19.80 28.35
CA SER A 61 -10.69 19.81 29.55
C SER A 61 -9.30 20.30 29.10
N GLU A 62 -8.82 21.35 29.75
CA GLU A 62 -7.51 21.96 29.49
C GLU A 62 -6.44 20.86 29.45
N SER A 63 -5.92 20.62 28.25
CA SER A 63 -5.03 19.49 27.97
C SER A 63 -3.85 20.01 27.15
N PRO A 64 -2.71 19.28 27.08
CA PRO A 64 -1.54 19.65 26.28
C PRO A 64 -1.82 19.99 24.80
N ARG A 65 -3.05 19.71 24.34
CA ARG A 65 -3.61 20.12 23.06
C ARG A 65 -3.74 21.64 22.92
N ASP A 66 -3.93 22.40 24.00
CA ASP A 66 -4.07 23.86 23.92
C ASP A 66 -2.72 24.53 23.64
N HIS A 67 -1.63 23.99 24.22
CA HIS A 67 -0.27 24.41 23.87
C HIS A 67 0.11 24.03 22.43
N LEU A 68 -0.32 22.86 21.95
CA LEU A 68 -0.15 22.45 20.56
C LEU A 68 -1.01 23.29 19.61
N ALA A 69 -2.24 23.63 19.98
CA ALA A 69 -3.13 24.48 19.19
C ALA A 69 -2.59 25.92 19.09
N ALA A 70 -1.98 26.43 20.17
CA ALA A 70 -1.26 27.70 20.15
C ALA A 70 -0.04 27.65 19.20
N GLN A 71 0.76 26.58 19.26
CA GLN A 71 1.87 26.39 18.31
C GLN A 71 1.39 26.22 16.85
N LEU A 72 0.28 25.54 16.62
CA LEU A 72 -0.33 25.39 15.29
C LEU A 72 -0.90 26.72 14.77
N SER A 73 -1.40 27.57 15.67
CA SER A 73 -1.89 28.91 15.32
C SER A 73 -0.73 29.88 15.01
N GLU A 74 0.44 29.67 15.60
CA GLU A 74 1.66 30.43 15.28
C GLU A 74 2.28 29.96 13.94
N LEU A 75 2.05 28.70 13.56
CA LEU A 75 2.34 28.14 12.24
C LEU A 75 1.26 28.44 11.18
N GLN A 76 0.29 29.31 11.50
CA GLN A 76 -0.72 29.80 10.55
C GLN A 76 -0.01 30.63 9.48
N GLU A 77 0.50 29.95 8.45
CA GLU A 77 1.14 30.58 7.30
C GLU A 77 0.17 31.61 6.70
N PRO A 78 0.67 32.80 6.30
CA PRO A 78 -0.16 33.81 5.67
C PRO A 78 -0.95 33.17 4.53
N ALA A 79 -2.22 33.58 4.38
CA ALA A 79 -3.14 33.04 3.39
C ALA A 79 -2.38 32.76 2.08
N PRO A 80 -2.43 31.53 1.53
CA PRO A 80 -1.64 31.19 0.37
C PRO A 80 -2.06 32.11 -0.76
N THR A 81 -1.30 33.18 -0.98
CA THR A 81 -1.44 34.12 -2.10
C THR A 81 -0.91 33.49 -3.38
N ARG A 82 -1.03 32.16 -3.50
CA ARG A 82 -0.59 31.45 -4.68
C ARG A 82 -1.75 31.48 -5.67
N HIS A 83 -1.49 32.14 -6.80
CA HIS A 83 -2.40 32.17 -7.94
C HIS A 83 -2.84 30.74 -8.31
N THR A 84 -4.13 30.58 -8.56
CA THR A 84 -4.66 29.38 -9.20
C THR A 84 -3.93 29.19 -10.53
N PRO A 85 -3.39 27.99 -10.83
CA PRO A 85 -2.69 27.78 -12.09
C PRO A 85 -3.68 27.97 -13.26
N ASP A 86 -3.32 28.83 -14.20
CA ASP A 86 -4.20 29.18 -15.33
C ASP A 86 -4.24 28.09 -16.40
N ASN A 87 -3.23 27.21 -16.44
CA ASN A 87 -3.09 26.13 -17.42
C ASN A 87 -2.78 24.77 -16.77
N GLU A 88 -3.21 23.69 -17.42
CA GLU A 88 -3.00 22.31 -16.93
C GLU A 88 -1.53 21.91 -16.86
N GLU A 89 -0.70 22.39 -17.79
CA GLU A 89 0.74 22.13 -17.80
C GLU A 89 1.40 22.70 -16.53
N GLU A 90 1.02 23.90 -16.14
CA GLU A 90 1.53 24.56 -14.94
C GLU A 90 1.09 23.84 -13.66
N ARG A 91 -0.13 23.29 -13.64
CA ARG A 91 -0.62 22.43 -12.55
C ARG A 91 0.25 21.19 -12.38
N VAL A 92 0.65 20.55 -13.47
CA VAL A 92 1.43 19.30 -13.46
C VAL A 92 2.89 19.56 -13.10
N THR A 93 3.48 20.67 -13.55
CA THR A 93 4.88 21.01 -13.24
C THR A 93 5.05 21.69 -11.89
N SER A 94 3.97 22.23 -11.32
CA SER A 94 4.01 22.90 -10.02
C SER A 94 4.23 21.92 -8.87
N LYS A 95 5.30 22.14 -8.11
CA LYS A 95 5.57 21.37 -6.88
C LYS A 95 4.56 21.74 -5.79
N SER A 96 4.10 20.71 -5.08
CA SER A 96 3.21 20.88 -3.93
C SER A 96 3.93 21.56 -2.78
N LYS A 97 3.20 22.26 -1.91
CA LYS A 97 3.75 22.92 -0.71
C LYS A 97 4.45 21.96 0.26
N PHE A 98 4.11 20.68 0.19
CA PHE A 98 4.71 19.63 1.03
C PHE A 98 5.72 18.77 0.28
N GLU A 99 6.02 19.09 -0.97
CA GLU A 99 6.98 18.34 -1.76
C GLU A 99 8.39 18.82 -1.43
N ALA A 100 9.23 17.90 -0.93
CA ALA A 100 10.59 18.22 -0.58
C ALA A 100 11.39 18.62 -1.84
N THR A 101 12.02 19.80 -1.81
CA THR A 101 12.88 20.29 -2.92
C THR A 101 14.02 19.33 -3.22
N GLN A 102 14.50 18.61 -2.21
CA GLN A 102 15.54 17.61 -2.32
C GLN A 102 15.10 16.29 -1.68
N PRO A 103 15.47 15.14 -2.27
CA PRO A 103 15.18 13.84 -1.67
C PRO A 103 15.90 13.72 -0.33
N TYR A 104 15.21 13.17 0.67
CA TYR A 104 15.78 12.93 1.98
C TYR A 104 17.01 12.01 1.88
N LYS A 105 18.14 12.48 2.40
CA LYS A 105 19.35 11.67 2.58
C LYS A 105 19.64 11.57 4.06
N ALA A 106 19.67 10.35 4.58
CA ALA A 106 20.09 10.10 5.95
C ALA A 106 21.52 10.63 6.16
N ARG A 107 21.77 11.34 7.27
CA ARG A 107 23.14 11.72 7.65
C ARG A 107 23.97 10.45 7.83
N ARG A 108 25.18 10.43 7.26
CA ARG A 108 26.15 9.38 7.59
C ARG A 108 26.61 9.61 9.03
N GLY A 109 25.93 8.94 9.97
CA GLY A 109 26.36 8.80 11.36
C GLY A 109 27.15 7.51 11.54
N ASP A 110 27.94 7.47 12.61
CA ASP A 110 28.58 6.24 13.05
C ASP A 110 27.49 5.25 13.49
N ARG A 111 27.44 4.08 12.84
CA ARG A 111 26.45 3.04 13.14
C ARG A 111 26.91 2.12 14.28
N PHE A 112 28.01 2.49 14.93
CA PHE A 112 28.64 1.76 16.01
C PHE A 112 28.88 2.67 17.21
N SER A 113 27.82 2.95 17.96
CA SER A 113 27.91 3.40 19.36
C SER A 113 26.83 2.70 20.17
#